data_AF-R6ICZ6-F1
#
_entry.id   AF-R6ICZ6-F1
#
_cell.length_a   1.000
_cell.length_b   1.000
_cell.length_c   1.000
_cell.angle_alpha   90.00
_cell.angle_beta   90.00
_cell.angle_gamma   90.00
#
_symmetry.space_group_name_H-M   'P 1'
#
loop_
_entity.id
_entity.type
_entity.pdbx_description
1 polymer ?
#
loop_
_entity_poly.entity_id
_entity_poly.type
_entity_poly.pdbx_seq_one_letter_code
_entity_poly.pdbx_strand_id
1 'polypeptide(L)' 'MKKYQPGANMQVLFICPKCGRQLAWALPAAEMQCPKCGTWVNNKNRKGRGHDVFLPPGSDQTVLF' A
#
# COMPACT_ATOMS: atom_id res chain seq x y z
N MET A 1 -4.59 -25.84 1.60
CA MET A 1 -5.72 -24.90 1.82
C MET A 1 -5.13 -23.54 2.15
N LYS A 2 -5.17 -22.56 1.23
CA LYS A 2 -4.68 -21.19 1.51
C LYS A 2 -5.72 -20.49 2.39
N LYS A 3 -5.34 -20.17 3.63
CA LYS A 3 -6.20 -19.47 4.59
C LYS A 3 -6.57 -18.10 4.02
N TYR A 4 -7.86 -17.88 3.75
CA TYR A 4 -8.40 -16.56 3.41
C TYR A 4 -8.17 -15.64 4.61
N GLN A 5 -7.26 -14.67 4.46
CA GLN A 5 -7.05 -13.64 5.48
C GLN A 5 -8.00 -12.47 5.15
N PRO A 6 -9.01 -12.19 5.98
CA PRO A 6 -9.86 -11.02 5.79
C PRO A 6 -9.00 -9.75 5.89
N GLY A 7 -8.74 -9.12 4.75
CA GLY A 7 -7.76 -8.02 4.59
C GLY A 7 -6.74 -8.23 3.47
N ALA A 8 -6.61 -9.46 2.94
CA ALA A 8 -5.67 -9.81 1.87
C ALA A 8 -5.91 -9.09 0.54
N ASN A 9 -7.07 -8.46 0.35
CA ASN A 9 -7.40 -7.82 -0.92
C ASN A 9 -7.60 -6.31 -0.79
N MET A 10 -7.38 -5.72 0.39
CA MET A 10 -7.45 -4.27 0.56
C MET A 10 -6.06 -3.70 0.28
N GLN A 11 -5.95 -2.85 -0.73
CA GLN A 11 -4.75 -2.08 -1.03
C GLN A 11 -4.94 -0.63 -0.68
N VAL A 12 -3.87 -0.03 -0.18
CA VAL A 12 -3.82 1.38 0.18
C VAL A 12 -2.72 2.05 -0.63
N LEU A 13 -2.96 3.31 -0.98
CA LEU A 13 -1.97 4.12 -1.66
C LEU A 13 -1.00 4.71 -0.64
N PHE A 14 0.26 4.31 -0.74
CA PHE A 14 1.34 4.88 0.05
C PHE A 14 1.81 6.21 -0.51
N ILE A 15 1.87 7.24 0.35
CA ILE A 15 2.43 8.55 0.02
C ILE A 15 3.63 8.82 0.92
N CYS A 16 4.72 9.25 0.30
CA CYS A 16 5.90 9.73 1.00
C CYS A 16 5.57 10.99 1.82
N PRO A 17 5.68 10.97 3.17
CA PRO A 17 5.34 12.13 3.99
C PRO A 17 6.32 13.30 3.82
N LYS A 18 7.57 13.02 3.40
CA LYS A 18 8.61 14.04 3.20
C LYS A 18 8.53 14.73 1.84
N CYS A 19 8.10 14.00 0.83
CA CYS A 19 8.23 14.42 -0.56
C CYS A 19 6.90 14.48 -1.31
N GLY A 20 5.79 14.07 -0.68
CA GLY A 20 4.44 14.08 -1.25
C GLY A 20 4.21 13.10 -2.39
N ARG A 21 5.24 12.32 -2.78
CA ARG A 21 5.17 11.41 -3.91
C ARG A 21 4.31 10.20 -3.59
N GLN A 22 3.41 9.85 -4.50
CA GLN A 22 2.71 8.56 -4.52
C GLN A 22 3.73 7.46 -4.84
N LEU A 23 3.83 6.46 -3.97
CA LEU A 23 4.83 5.39 -4.08
C LEU A 23 4.27 4.14 -4.74
N ALA A 24 3.24 3.56 -4.12
CA ALA A 24 2.70 2.29 -4.56
C ALA A 24 1.29 2.06 -4.02
N TRP A 25 0.55 1.22 -4.73
CA TRP A 25 -0.61 0.52 -4.19
C TRP A 25 -0.14 -0.82 -3.65
N ALA A 26 -0.31 -1.03 -2.34
CA ALA A 26 0.11 -2.26 -1.68
C ALA A 26 -0.77 -2.54 -0.45
N LEU A 27 -0.62 -3.74 0.11
CA LEU A 27 -1.37 -4.12 1.31
C LEU A 27 -1.02 -3.18 2.49
N PRO A 28 -1.98 -2.92 3.40
CA PRO A 28 -1.74 -2.13 4.62
C PRO A 28 -0.57 -2.64 5.46
N ALA A 29 -0.23 -3.92 5.37
CA ALA A 29 0.91 -4.52 6.09
C ALA A 29 2.27 -4.29 5.40
N ALA A 30 2.30 -3.71 4.20
CA ALA A 30 3.53 -3.44 3.48
C ALA A 30 4.31 -2.28 4.09
N GLU A 31 5.63 -2.38 4.03
CA GLU A 31 6.57 -1.32 4.34
C GLU A 31 7.53 -1.16 3.16
N MET A 32 7.81 0.09 2.78
CA MET A 32 8.71 0.38 1.67
C MET A 32 9.46 1.67 1.86
N GLN A 33 10.63 1.78 1.23
CA GLN A 33 11.43 2.99 1.26
C GLN A 33 11.09 3.87 0.05
N CYS A 34 10.93 5.17 0.27
CA CYS A 34 10.79 6.13 -0.81
C CYS A 34 12.10 6.21 -1.62
N PRO A 35 12.09 5.94 -2.93
CA PRO A 35 13.30 5.94 -3.74
C PRO A 35 13.91 7.33 -3.95
N LYS A 36 13.13 8.40 -3.72
CA LYS A 36 13.60 9.79 -3.92
C LYS A 36 14.31 10.36 -2.70
N CYS A 37 13.82 10.07 -1.49
CA CYS A 37 14.32 10.70 -0.26
C CYS A 37 14.76 9.70 0.82
N GLY A 38 14.71 8.40 0.54
CA GLY A 38 15.10 7.34 1.48
C GLY A 38 14.19 7.18 2.69
N THR A 39 13.07 7.92 2.78
CA THR A 39 12.16 7.85 3.92
C THR A 39 11.35 6.55 3.89
N TRP A 40 11.29 5.84 5.01
CA TRP A 40 10.45 4.67 5.18
C TRP A 40 8.98 5.04 5.29
N VAL A 41 8.15 4.30 4.57
CA VAL A 41 6.70 4.51 4.46
C VAL A 41 6.00 3.21 4.83
N ASN A 42 5.04 3.33 5.73
CA ASN A 42 4.19 2.25 6.23
C ASN A 42 2.73 2.71 6.30
N ASN A 43 1.84 1.85 6.79
CA ASN A 43 0.38 2.06 6.82
C ASN A 43 -0.07 3.42 7.39
N LYS A 44 0.70 4.00 8.30
CA LYS A 44 0.38 5.30 8.92
C LYS A 44 0.47 6.46 7.92
N ASN A 45 1.17 6.26 6.81
CA ASN A 45 1.41 7.23 5.75
C ASN A 45 0.52 7.00 4.51
N ARG A 46 -0.54 6.19 4.64
CA ARG A 46 -1.46 5.96 3.54
C ARG A 46 -2.28 7.21 3.23
N LYS A 47 -2.61 7.42 1.95
CA LYS A 47 -3.65 8.37 1.55
C LYS A 47 -4.95 7.93 2.22
N GLY A 48 -5.65 8.85 2.90
CA GLY A 48 -6.74 8.55 3.84
C GLY A 48 -7.80 7.54 3.35
N ARG A 49 -8.59 7.00 4.28
CA ARG A 49 -9.50 5.83 4.12
C ARG A 49 -10.50 5.87 2.95
N GLY A 50 -10.66 7.00 2.26
CA GLY A 50 -11.49 7.12 1.05
C GLY A 50 -10.80 6.65 -0.24
N HIS A 51 -9.50 6.32 -0.18
CA HIS A 51 -8.74 5.83 -1.33
C HIS A 51 -8.42 4.34 -1.22
N ASP A 52 -9.04 3.61 -0.30
CA ASP A 52 -8.76 2.20 -0.13
C ASP A 52 -9.38 1.39 -1.29
N VAL A 53 -8.58 0.56 -1.96
CA VAL A 53 -9.02 -0.23 -3.11
C VAL A 53 -9.16 -1.69 -2.69
N PHE A 54 -10.34 -2.27 -2.90
CA PHE A 54 -10.58 -3.69 -2.67
C PHE A 54 -10.46 -4.46 -3.98
N LEU A 55 -9.43 -5.29 -4.09
CA LEU A 55 -9.26 -6.22 -5.19
C LEU A 55 -10.13 -7.47 -4.97
N PRO A 56 -10.48 -8.17 -6.07
CA PRO A 56 -11.10 -9.48 -5.95
C PRO A 56 -10.11 -10.48 -5.30
N PRO A 57 -10.63 -11.50 -4.58
CA PRO A 57 -9.80 -12.53 -3.98
C PRO A 57 -8.98 -13.28 -5.03
N GLY A 58 -7.66 -13.35 -4.83
CA GLY A 58 -6.69 -13.99 -5.74
C GLY A 58 -5.78 -13.03 -6.50
N SER A 59 -5.96 -11.72 -6.35
CA SER A 59 -5.15 -10.69 -7.00
C SER A 59 -4.02 -10.18 -6.09
N ASP A 60 -2.86 -10.85 -6.13
CA ASP A 60 -1.62 -10.43 -5.42
C ASP A 60 -0.83 -9.36 -6.22
N GLN A 61 -1.47 -8.26 -6.64
CA GLN A 61 -0.84 -7.30 -7.56
C GLN A 61 -0.31 -6.06 -6.85
N THR A 62 1.00 -5.94 -6.63
CA THR A 62 1.63 -4.68 -6.18
C THR A 62 1.89 -3.77 -7.38
N VAL A 63 1.40 -2.53 -7.36
CA VAL A 63 1.65 -1.55 -8.45
C VAL A 63 2.58 -0.46 -7.94
N LEU A 64 3.74 -0.33 -8.59
CA LEU A 64 4.79 0.64 -8.28
C LEU A 64 4.75 1.83 -9.28
N PHE A 65 5.00 3.05 -8.80
CA PHE A 65 5.06 4.30 -9.60
C PHE A 65 6.45 4.97 -9.59
#